data_AF-A0A2I0CX08-F1
#
_entry.id   AF-A0A2I0CX08-F1
#
_cell.length_a   1.000
_cell.length_b   1.000
_cell.length_c   1.000
_cell.angle_alpha   90.00
_cell.angle_beta   90.00
_cell.angle_gamma   90.00
#
_symmetry.space_group_name_H-M   'P 1'
#
loop_
_entity.id
_entity.type
_entity.pdbx_description
1 polymer ?
#
loop_
_entity_poly.entity_id
_entity_poly.type
_entity_poly.pdbx_seq_one_letter_code
_entity_poly.pdbx_strand_id
1 'polypeptide(L)' 'GIGLRVFPSDMFHDELMTKLADLDPETQWPVYLAALGKTEENVTLA' A
#
# COMPACT_ATOMS: atom_id res chain seq x y z
N GLY A 1 10.71 5.56 15.66
CA GLY A 1 9.66 5.12 14.71
C GLY A 1 9.16 3.74 15.12
N ILE A 2 7.91 3.39 14.81
CA ILE A 2 7.22 2.17 15.26
C ILE A 2 7.71 0.85 14.61
N GLY A 3 8.91 0.82 14.02
CA GLY A 3 9.52 -0.39 13.44
C GLY A 3 8.86 -0.93 12.16
N LEU A 4 8.00 -0.14 11.51
CA LEU A 4 7.39 -0.48 10.22
C LEU A 4 8.08 0.29 9.10
N ARG A 5 8.23 -0.35 7.93
CA ARG A 5 8.58 0.31 6.68
C ARG A 5 7.33 0.51 5.83
N VAL A 6 7.32 1.62 5.12
CA VAL A 6 6.28 2.01 4.17
C VAL A 6 6.88 1.91 2.78
N PHE A 7 6.18 1.24 1.86
CA PHE A 7 6.49 1.27 0.44
C PHE A 7 5.30 1.89 -0.31
N PRO A 8 5.37 3.17 -0.69
CA PRO A 8 4.33 3.81 -1.46
C PRO A 8 4.38 3.39 -2.93
N SER A 9 3.22 3.31 -3.57
CA SER A 9 3.05 3.04 -5.00
C SER A 9 1.84 3.83 -5.53
N ASP A 10 2.05 4.50 -6.66
CA ASP A 10 1.00 5.11 -7.50
C ASP A 10 0.56 4.19 -8.64
N MET A 11 1.26 3.07 -8.84
CA MET A 11 0.90 2.06 -9.83
C MET A 11 -0.24 1.18 -9.31
N PHE A 12 -1.48 1.60 -9.54
CA PHE A 12 -2.68 0.82 -9.27
C PHE A 12 -3.76 1.08 -10.32
N HIS A 13 -4.79 0.24 -10.33
CA HIS A 13 -5.96 0.43 -11.19
C HIS A 13 -7.06 1.14 -10.38
N ASP A 14 -7.39 2.37 -10.75
CA ASP A 14 -8.33 3.22 -10.02
C ASP A 14 -9.68 2.51 -9.79
N GLU A 15 -10.26 1.91 -10.84
CA GLU A 15 -11.55 1.20 -10.73
C GLU A 15 -11.50 0.02 -9.75
N LEU A 16 -10.35 -0.67 -9.66
CA LEU A 16 -10.16 -1.77 -8.73
C LEU A 16 -10.02 -1.24 -7.30
N MET A 17 -9.24 -0.17 -7.11
CA MET A 17 -9.01 0.43 -5.79
C MET A 17 -10.28 1.05 -5.22
N THR A 18 -11.08 1.75 -6.04
CA THR A 18 -12.38 2.30 -5.66
C THR A 18 -13.31 1.20 -5.15
N LYS A 19 -13.35 0.04 -5.83
CA LYS A 19 -14.17 -1.11 -5.38
C LYS A 19 -13.63 -1.76 -4.11
N LEU A 20 -12.33 -2.01 -4.02
CA LEU A 20 -11.70 -2.69 -2.88
C LEU A 20 -11.79 -1.87 -1.59
N ALA A 21 -11.66 -0.55 -1.70
CA ALA A 21 -11.72 0.36 -0.57
C ALA A 21 -13.13 0.93 -0.32
N ASP A 22 -14.14 0.46 -1.07
CA ASP A 22 -15.55 0.92 -1.00
C ASP A 22 -15.66 2.45 -1.07
N LEU A 23 -14.95 3.05 -2.02
CA LEU A 23 -14.93 4.49 -2.21
C LEU A 23 -16.16 4.93 -3.00
N ASP A 24 -16.73 6.07 -2.61
CA ASP A 24 -17.73 6.77 -3.42
C ASP A 24 -17.05 7.39 -4.65
N PRO A 25 -17.35 6.91 -5.88
CA PRO A 25 -16.68 7.39 -7.09
C PRO A 25 -16.99 8.85 -7.44
N GLU A 26 -18.05 9.44 -6.87
CA GLU A 26 -18.40 10.85 -7.11
C GLU A 26 -17.63 11.82 -6.21
N THR A 27 -17.17 11.35 -5.04
CA THR A 27 -16.59 12.22 -4.01
C THR A 27 -15.22 11.77 -3.50
N GLN A 28 -14.75 10.59 -3.88
CA GLN A 28 -13.51 9.98 -3.39
C GLN A 28 -12.69 9.38 -4.54
N TRP A 29 -11.37 9.56 -4.48
CA TRP A 29 -10.43 9.09 -5.49
C TRP A 29 -9.24 8.39 -4.84
N PRO A 30 -8.80 7.23 -5.36
CA PRO A 30 -7.57 6.60 -4.89
C PRO A 30 -6.36 7.46 -5.33
N VAL A 31 -5.53 7.88 -4.37
CA VAL A 31 -4.37 8.75 -4.65
C VAL A 31 -3.05 8.00 -4.49
N TYR A 32 -2.92 7.15 -3.48
CA TYR A 32 -1.73 6.34 -3.22
C TYR A 32 -2.11 5.02 -2.56
N LEU A 33 -1.38 3.97 -2.93
CA LEU A 33 -1.35 2.71 -2.21
C LEU A 33 -0.04 2.64 -1.41
N ALA A 34 -0.10 2.18 -0.17
CA ALA A 34 1.10 1.98 0.65
C ALA A 34 1.12 0.58 1.24
N ALA A 35 2.13 -0.20 0.88
CA ALA A 35 2.40 -1.46 1.58
C ALA A 35 3.13 -1.15 2.89
N LEU A 36 2.65 -1.75 3.98
CA LEU A 36 3.22 -1.65 5.31
C LEU A 36 3.74 -3.00 5.75
N GLY A 37 4.98 -3.06 6.21
CA GLY A 37 5.57 -4.32 6.64
C GLY A 37 6.78 -4.14 7.55
N LYS A 38 7.17 -5.24 8.19
CA LYS A 38 8.49 -5.38 8.79
C LYS A 38 9.42 -5.94 7.72
N THR A 39 10.63 -5.42 7.65
CA THR A 39 11.65 -6.01 6.78
C THR A 39 12.10 -7.31 7.45
N GLU A 40 11.90 -8.45 6.79
CA GLU A 40 12.64 -9.65 7.18
C GLU A 40 14.09 -9.41 6.76
N GLU A 41 14.95 -9.19 7.75
CA GLU A 41 16.39 -9.27 7.50
C GLU A 41 16.68 -10.73 7.17
N ASN A 42 16.94 -11.02 5.90
CA ASN A 42 17.49 -12.31 5.50
C ASN A 42 18.81 -12.49 6.25
N VAL A 43 18.78 -13.24 7.36
CA VAL A 43 19.98 -13.75 8.00
C VAL A 43 20.62 -14.67 6.97
N THR A 44 21.68 -14.17 6.34
CA THR A 44 22.56 -15.04 5.56
C THR A 44 23.20 -15.96 6.58
N LEU A 45 22.74 -17.22 6.64
CA LEU A 45 23.41 -18.27 7.39
C LEU A 45 24.74 -18.51 6.68
N ALA A 46 25.81 -17.95 7.25
CA ALA A 46 27.19 -18.20 6.87
C ALA A 46 27.63 -19.61 7.28
#